data_AF-A0AAX1KPD4-F1
#
_entry.id   AF-A0AAX1KPD4-F1
#
_cell.length_a   1.000
_cell.length_b   1.000
_cell.length_c   1.000
_cell.angle_alpha   90.00
_cell.angle_beta   90.00
_cell.angle_gamma   90.00
#
_symmetry.space_group_name_H-M   'P 1'
#
loop_
_entity.id
_entity.type
_entity.pdbx_description
1 polymer ?
#
loop_
_entity_poly.entity_id
_entity_poly.type
_entity_poly.pdbx_seq_one_letter_code
_entity_poly.pdbx_strand_id
1 'polypeptide(L)'
;MGSDTLTLFPSSQTLLGKQVSDLVGNDLAVKADGSVVGTFHYVSDYTEFSSAPEEQSGYYFPFHLTKTGAKMTFKKNGSPTKENIPFDADIVFRVSKDDTFEVLVDDSSVVKFTFAGATFQPQGKAKVRSKR
;
A
#
# COMPACT_ATOMS: atom_id res chain seq x y z
N MET A 1 6.19 22.07 -1.25
CA MET A 1 5.96 21.20 -2.43
C MET A 1 5.33 19.92 -1.90
N GLY A 2 4.01 19.79 -1.96
CA GLY A 2 3.34 18.64 -1.35
C GLY A 2 1.84 18.70 -1.59
N SER A 3 1.36 17.86 -2.52
CA SER A 3 -0.01 17.36 -2.65
C SER A 3 -0.24 16.60 -3.97
N ASP A 4 0.55 16.86 -5.01
CA ASP A 4 0.15 16.48 -6.38
C ASP A 4 0.76 15.17 -6.90
N THR A 5 1.34 14.36 -6.02
CA THR A 5 2.05 13.13 -6.43
C THR A 5 1.19 11.87 -6.30
N LEU A 6 0.23 11.85 -5.39
CA LEU A 6 -0.68 10.72 -5.21
C LEU A 6 -2.01 11.15 -4.57
N THR A 7 -3.00 10.28 -4.69
CA THR A 7 -4.25 10.33 -3.94
C THR A 7 -4.47 9.01 -3.20
N LEU A 8 -5.28 9.04 -2.14
CA LEU A 8 -5.72 7.84 -1.42
C LEU A 8 -7.09 7.41 -1.93
N PHE A 9 -7.29 6.11 -2.02
CA PHE A 9 -8.58 5.56 -2.44
C PHE A 9 -9.65 5.82 -1.38
N PRO A 10 -10.92 6.04 -1.79
CA PRO A 10 -12.02 6.13 -0.85
C PRO A 10 -12.21 4.79 -0.14
N SER A 11 -12.57 4.82 1.14
CA SER A 11 -12.71 3.63 1.97
C SER A 11 -13.71 2.61 1.42
N SER A 12 -14.69 3.04 0.61
CA SER A 12 -15.68 2.18 -0.01
C SER A 12 -15.20 1.44 -1.27
N GLN A 13 -14.08 1.84 -1.86
CA GLN A 13 -13.57 1.24 -3.10
C GLN A 13 -13.05 -0.18 -2.86
N THR A 14 -13.26 -1.05 -3.83
CA THR A 14 -12.72 -2.41 -3.85
C THR A 14 -11.46 -2.42 -4.72
N LEU A 15 -10.37 -2.97 -4.17
CA LEU A 15 -9.10 -3.20 -4.85
C LEU A 15 -8.77 -4.68 -4.75
N LEU A 16 -8.69 -5.37 -5.89
CA LEU A 16 -8.33 -6.79 -5.97
C LEU A 16 -9.22 -7.66 -5.04
N GLY A 17 -10.52 -7.37 -4.99
CA GLY A 17 -11.45 -8.15 -4.17
C GLY A 17 -11.45 -7.86 -2.66
N LYS A 18 -10.71 -6.84 -2.18
CA LYS A 18 -10.82 -6.33 -0.80
C LYS A 18 -11.25 -4.87 -0.79
N GLN A 19 -12.09 -4.49 0.17
CA GLN A 19 -12.48 -3.10 0.33
C GLN A 19 -11.33 -2.32 0.99
N VAL A 20 -11.10 -1.06 0.60
CA VAL A 20 -10.01 -0.24 1.17
C VAL A 20 -10.14 -0.12 2.69
N SER A 21 -11.36 -0.02 3.22
CA SER A 21 -11.63 -0.05 4.66
C SER A 21 -11.20 -1.33 5.37
N ASP A 22 -11.06 -2.44 4.65
CA ASP A 22 -10.54 -3.70 5.19
C ASP A 22 -9.01 -3.69 5.26
N LEU A 23 -8.34 -2.82 4.49
CA LEU A 23 -6.87 -2.71 4.45
C LEU A 23 -6.35 -1.66 5.44
N VAL A 24 -7.03 -0.51 5.48
CA VAL A 24 -6.57 0.71 6.18
C VAL A 24 -7.74 1.46 6.82
N GLY A 25 -7.45 2.20 7.88
CA GLY A 25 -8.40 3.07 8.57
C GLY A 25 -8.66 4.37 7.82
N ASN A 26 -9.75 5.05 8.19
CA ASN A 26 -10.10 6.38 7.66
C ASN A 26 -9.10 7.48 8.07
N ASP A 27 -8.18 7.17 8.98
CA ASP A 27 -7.10 8.03 9.45
C ASP A 27 -5.82 7.94 8.61
N LEU A 28 -5.82 7.14 7.53
CA LEU A 28 -4.69 7.02 6.62
C LEU A 28 -4.35 8.38 5.99
N ALA A 29 -3.08 8.76 6.07
CA ALA A 29 -2.56 9.94 5.41
C ALA A 29 -1.10 9.75 5.00
N VAL A 30 -0.71 10.41 3.91
CA VAL A 30 0.68 10.54 3.48
C VAL A 30 1.10 12.00 3.67
N LYS A 31 2.14 12.22 4.45
CA LYS A 31 2.72 13.56 4.68
C LYS A 31 3.59 14.00 3.50
N ALA A 32 3.88 15.29 3.43
CA ALA A 32 4.69 15.86 2.34
C ALA A 32 6.13 15.29 2.27
N ASP A 33 6.65 14.75 3.37
CA ASP A 33 7.95 14.07 3.44
C ASP A 33 7.88 12.57 3.08
N GLY A 34 6.69 12.07 2.71
CA GLY A 34 6.45 10.66 2.39
C GLY A 34 6.21 9.78 3.61
N SER A 35 6.20 10.31 4.84
CA SER A 35 5.79 9.52 6.00
C SER A 35 4.32 9.15 5.93
N VAL A 36 4.05 7.85 6.04
CA VAL A 36 2.70 7.29 6.09
C VAL A 36 2.29 7.16 7.55
N VAL A 37 1.11 7.68 7.87
CA VAL A 37 0.47 7.59 9.18
C VAL A 37 -0.95 7.06 9.02
N GLY A 38 -1.52 6.58 10.12
CA GLY A 38 -2.85 5.99 10.17
C GLY A 38 -2.81 4.52 10.51
N THR A 39 -3.97 3.88 10.46
CA THR A 39 -4.16 2.52 10.96
C THR A 39 -4.16 1.51 9.82
N PHE A 40 -3.34 0.45 9.94
CA PHE A 40 -3.31 -0.68 9.03
C PHE A 40 -4.00 -1.89 9.68
N HIS A 41 -4.91 -2.50 8.94
CA HIS A 41 -5.63 -3.70 9.35
C HIS A 41 -4.89 -4.94 8.83
N TYR A 42 -4.78 -5.97 9.68
CA TYR A 42 -4.22 -7.24 9.23
C TYR A 42 -5.25 -7.95 8.34
N VAL A 43 -4.86 -8.27 7.12
CA VAL A 43 -5.69 -8.93 6.12
C VAL A 43 -5.18 -10.35 5.93
N SER A 44 -6.10 -11.31 5.87
CA SER A 44 -5.84 -12.69 5.42
C SER A 44 -6.53 -12.95 4.09
N ASP A 45 -6.07 -13.99 3.39
CA ASP A 45 -6.70 -14.53 2.19
C ASP A 45 -6.91 -13.46 1.09
N TYR A 46 -5.88 -12.66 0.82
CA TYR A 46 -5.86 -11.67 -0.26
C TYR A 46 -5.37 -12.29 -1.58
N THR A 47 -6.09 -13.30 -2.07
CA THR A 47 -5.67 -14.15 -3.19
C THR A 47 -5.54 -13.44 -4.54
N GLU A 48 -6.29 -12.35 -4.74
CA GLU A 48 -6.18 -11.55 -5.97
C GLU A 48 -4.98 -10.57 -5.94
N PHE A 49 -4.41 -10.30 -4.76
CA PHE A 49 -3.17 -9.52 -4.65
C PHE A 49 -1.96 -10.31 -5.14
N SER A 50 -1.88 -11.60 -4.76
CA SER A 50 -0.78 -12.47 -5.16
C SER A 50 -1.20 -13.94 -5.13
N SER A 51 -0.65 -14.73 -6.04
CA SER A 51 -0.77 -16.19 -6.03
C SER A 51 0.13 -16.85 -4.99
N ALA A 52 1.11 -16.13 -4.43
CA ALA A 52 2.02 -16.63 -3.40
C ALA A 52 1.35 -16.59 -2.01
N PRO A 53 1.12 -17.73 -1.34
CA PRO A 53 0.39 -17.78 -0.06
C PRO A 53 0.96 -16.87 1.03
N GLU A 54 2.28 -16.73 1.09
CA GLU A 54 2.99 -15.87 2.04
C GLU A 54 2.75 -14.38 1.82
N GLU A 55 2.30 -13.98 0.63
CA GLU A 55 1.97 -12.60 0.27
C GLU A 55 0.48 -12.29 0.40
N GLN A 56 -0.36 -13.31 0.61
CA GLN A 56 -1.82 -13.18 0.75
C GLN A 56 -2.26 -12.77 2.15
N SER A 57 -1.34 -12.72 3.11
CA SER A 57 -1.61 -12.24 4.46
C SER A 57 -0.61 -11.18 4.91
N GLY A 58 -1.10 -10.11 5.53
CA GLY A 58 -0.26 -9.01 6.03
C GLY A 58 -1.00 -7.68 6.06
N TYR A 59 -0.24 -6.59 5.98
CA TYR A 59 -0.76 -5.24 5.90
C TYR A 59 -0.48 -4.67 4.51
N TYR A 60 -1.45 -3.93 3.98
CA TYR A 60 -1.43 -3.48 2.60
C TYR A 60 -1.65 -1.97 2.54
N PHE A 61 -0.80 -1.28 1.80
CA PHE A 61 -0.86 0.15 1.56
C PHE A 61 -1.35 0.41 0.13
N PRO A 62 -2.63 0.79 -0.05
CA PRO A 62 -3.17 1.16 -1.35
C PRO A 62 -3.02 2.66 -1.60
N PHE A 63 -2.58 3.06 -2.79
CA PHE A 63 -2.55 4.46 -3.23
C PHE A 63 -2.66 4.57 -4.75
N HIS A 64 -3.15 5.71 -5.21
CA HIS A 64 -3.21 6.06 -6.62
C HIS A 64 -2.13 7.10 -6.95
N LEU A 65 -1.24 6.80 -7.88
CA LEU A 65 -0.19 7.71 -8.30
C LEU A 65 -0.71 8.67 -9.37
N THR A 66 -0.69 9.97 -9.09
CA THR A 66 -1.16 10.99 -10.05
C THR A 66 -0.09 11.38 -11.07
N LYS A 67 1.19 11.16 -10.75
CA LYS A 67 2.29 11.37 -11.69
C LYS A 67 2.41 10.18 -12.63
N THR A 68 2.20 10.44 -13.92
CA THR A 68 2.22 9.43 -14.99
C THR A 68 3.59 9.31 -15.66
N GLY A 69 3.80 8.20 -16.36
CA GLY A 69 4.96 7.93 -17.20
C GLY A 69 4.76 6.65 -18.02
N ALA A 70 5.81 6.17 -18.68
CA ALA A 70 5.75 4.94 -19.48
C ALA A 70 6.09 3.69 -18.65
N LYS A 71 7.08 3.81 -17.76
CA LYS A 71 7.56 2.70 -16.93
C LYS A 71 7.65 3.12 -15.48
N MET A 72 7.61 2.12 -14.61
CA MET A 72 7.83 2.33 -13.18
C MET A 72 8.72 1.25 -12.57
N THR A 73 9.39 1.64 -11.49
CA THR A 73 10.26 0.77 -10.69
C THR A 73 9.94 0.98 -9.22
N PHE A 74 9.82 -0.12 -8.48
CA PHE A 74 9.65 -0.11 -7.04
C PHE A 74 10.92 -0.59 -6.37
N LYS A 75 11.39 0.16 -5.38
CA LYS A 75 12.44 -0.29 -4.49
C LYS A 75 11.87 -0.49 -3.10
N LYS A 76 12.14 -1.65 -2.51
CA LYS A 76 11.86 -1.94 -1.10
C LYS A 76 13.18 -1.91 -0.35
N ASN A 77 13.27 -1.10 0.70
CA ASN A 77 14.47 -1.00 1.55
C ASN A 77 15.76 -0.71 0.75
N GLY A 78 15.64 0.12 -0.29
CA GLY A 78 16.75 0.52 -1.16
C GLY A 78 17.01 -0.40 -2.36
N SER A 79 16.44 -1.61 -2.38
CA SER A 79 16.66 -2.60 -3.44
C SER A 79 15.45 -2.71 -4.38
N PRO A 80 15.65 -2.73 -5.72
CA PRO A 80 14.55 -2.97 -6.66
C PRO A 80 13.83 -4.31 -6.40
N THR A 81 12.50 -4.28 -6.38
CA THR A 81 11.64 -5.49 -6.28
C THR A 81 10.82 -5.73 -7.53
N LYS A 82 10.45 -4.66 -8.24
CA LYS A 82 9.90 -4.68 -9.59
C LYS A 82 10.57 -3.56 -10.36
N GLU A 83 11.04 -3.85 -11.57
CA GLU A 83 11.84 -2.91 -12.35
C GLU A 83 11.34 -2.84 -13.78
N ASN A 84 11.28 -1.63 -14.34
CA ASN A 84 10.91 -1.37 -15.73
C ASN A 84 9.55 -1.99 -16.13
N ILE A 85 8.63 -2.13 -15.18
CA ILE A 85 7.28 -2.63 -15.47
C ILE A 85 6.47 -1.53 -16.17
N PRO A 86 5.47 -1.89 -17.00
CA PRO A 86 4.52 -0.91 -17.53
C PRO A 86 3.93 -0.07 -16.40
N PHE A 87 3.78 1.22 -16.64
CA PHE A 87 3.18 2.12 -15.67
C PHE A 87 1.76 1.67 -15.30
N ASP A 88 1.50 1.59 -13.99
CA ASP A 88 0.20 1.41 -13.38
C ASP A 88 0.03 2.49 -12.30
N ALA A 89 -1.11 3.18 -12.35
CA ALA A 89 -1.41 4.23 -11.39
C ALA A 89 -1.95 3.65 -10.06
N ASP A 90 -2.61 2.50 -10.10
CA ASP A 90 -3.28 1.91 -8.94
C ASP A 90 -2.37 0.87 -8.28
N ILE A 91 -1.78 1.24 -7.15
CA ILE A 91 -0.68 0.47 -6.55
C ILE A 91 -1.09 0.01 -5.15
N VAL A 92 -0.78 -1.26 -4.86
CA VAL A 92 -0.89 -1.84 -3.52
C VAL A 92 0.47 -2.42 -3.13
N PHE A 93 1.01 -2.00 -1.98
CA PHE A 93 2.21 -2.59 -1.39
C PHE A 93 1.88 -3.42 -0.16
N ARG A 94 2.46 -4.60 -0.04
CA ARG A 94 2.51 -5.33 1.23
C ARG A 94 3.64 -4.76 2.09
N VAL A 95 3.29 -4.25 3.27
CA VAL A 95 4.17 -3.42 4.11
C VAL A 95 4.29 -3.95 5.54
N SER A 96 5.38 -3.56 6.18
CA SER A 96 5.62 -3.69 7.62
C SER A 96 6.15 -2.37 8.18
N LYS A 97 6.25 -2.25 9.51
CA LYS A 97 6.61 -0.99 10.19
C LYS A 97 7.97 -0.44 9.77
N ASP A 98 8.93 -1.33 9.52
CA ASP A 98 10.32 -0.95 9.21
C ASP A 98 10.57 -0.84 7.70
N ASP A 99 9.56 -1.11 6.88
CA ASP A 99 9.71 -1.02 5.44
C ASP A 99 9.82 0.44 4.97
N THR A 100 10.59 0.61 3.91
CA THR A 100 10.59 1.79 3.07
C THR A 100 10.33 1.39 1.64
N PHE A 101 9.58 2.22 0.92
CA PHE A 101 9.31 2.02 -0.50
C PHE A 101 9.66 3.27 -1.28
N GLU A 102 10.38 3.13 -2.38
CA GLU A 102 10.61 4.22 -3.33
C GLU A 102 9.94 3.86 -4.64
N VAL A 103 9.18 4.80 -5.19
CA VAL A 103 8.57 4.67 -6.52
C VAL A 103 9.34 5.57 -7.47
N LEU A 104 9.80 4.98 -8.57
CA LEU A 104 10.41 5.69 -9.69
C LEU A 104 9.46 5.60 -10.88
N VAL A 105 9.28 6.71 -11.59
CA VAL A 105 8.55 6.79 -12.86
C VAL A 105 9.51 7.31 -13.91
N ASP A 106 9.70 6.57 -14.99
CA ASP A 106 10.69 6.86 -16.03
C ASP A 106 12.06 7.23 -15.43
N ASP A 107 12.57 6.34 -14.57
CA ASP A 107 13.84 6.43 -13.82
C ASP A 107 13.98 7.61 -12.85
N SER A 108 12.92 8.42 -12.68
CA SER A 108 12.89 9.54 -11.74
C SER A 108 12.17 9.15 -10.46
N SER A 109 12.83 9.32 -9.30
CA SER A 109 12.18 9.16 -8.00
C SER A 109 11.03 10.16 -7.83
N VAL A 110 9.83 9.65 -7.55
CA VAL A 110 8.62 10.48 -7.40
C VAL A 110 8.16 10.55 -5.95
N VAL A 111 8.29 9.46 -5.19
CA VAL A 111 7.93 9.42 -3.77
C VAL A 111 8.72 8.33 -3.06
N LYS A 112 9.06 8.58 -1.80
CA LYS A 112 9.63 7.60 -0.89
C LYS A 112 8.78 7.50 0.38
N PHE A 113 8.20 6.34 0.62
CA PHE A 113 7.37 6.05 1.77
C PHE A 113 8.17 5.51 2.96
N THR A 114 7.75 5.90 4.15
CA THR A 114 8.18 5.32 5.42
C THR A 114 6.94 5.01 6.27
N PHE A 115 6.93 3.88 6.98
CA PHE A 115 5.76 3.43 7.76
C PHE A 115 6.00 3.47 9.28
N ALA A 116 7.10 4.07 9.73
CA ALA A 116 7.48 4.11 11.14
C ALA A 116 6.44 4.83 12.04
N GLY A 117 5.69 5.78 11.48
CA GLY A 117 4.62 6.51 12.17
C GLY A 117 3.23 5.91 12.03
N ALA A 118 3.08 4.78 11.34
CA ALA A 118 1.81 4.09 11.18
C ALA A 118 1.52 3.14 12.35
N THR A 119 0.24 2.88 12.59
CA THR A 119 -0.25 1.91 13.57
C THR A 119 -0.63 0.63 12.87
N PHE A 120 0.05 -0.48 13.20
CA PHE A 120 -0.26 -1.81 12.70
C PHE A 120 -1.11 -2.54 13.74
N GLN A 121 -2.39 -2.76 13.43
CA GLN A 121 -3.26 -3.47 14.36
C GLN A 121 -2.75 -4.89 14.57
N PRO A 122 -2.71 -5.40 15.80
CA PRO A 122 -2.40 -6.81 16.03
C PRO A 122 -3.28 -7.68 15.15
N GLN A 123 -2.74 -8.80 14.67
CA GLN A 123 -3.54 -9.84 14.02
C GLN A 123 -4.66 -10.25 14.99
N GLY A 124 -5.84 -9.67 14.82
CA GLY A 124 -7.00 -10.01 15.60
C GLY A 124 -7.31 -11.47 15.36
N LYS A 125 -7.57 -12.24 16.43
CA LYS A 125 -8.24 -13.55 16.28
C LYS A 125 -9.43 -13.31 15.37
N ALA A 126 -9.48 -14.04 14.25
CA ALA A 126 -10.50 -13.93 13.23
C ALA A 126 -11.83 -13.56 13.85
N LYS A 127 -12.51 -12.51 13.34
CA LYS A 127 -13.90 -12.25 13.71
C LYS A 127 -14.65 -13.55 13.43
N VAL A 128 -14.90 -14.35 14.47
CA VAL A 128 -15.77 -15.49 14.41
C VAL A 128 -17.11 -14.88 14.05
N ARG A 129 -17.45 -14.97 12.77
CA ARG A 129 -18.75 -14.59 12.25
C ARG A 129 -19.73 -15.58 12.87
N SER A 130 -20.21 -15.29 14.07
CA SER A 130 -21.34 -16.00 14.65
C SER A 130 -22.52 -15.81 13.70
N LYS A 131 -22.78 -16.82 12.87
CA LYS A 131 -24.09 -17.01 12.26
C LYS A 131 -25.07 -17.17 13.41
N ARG A 132 -25.95 -16.19 13.58
CA ARG A 132 -27.25 -16.41 14.21
C ARG A 132 -28.16 -17.09 13.19
#